data_AF-U6MHW9-F1
#
_entry.id   AF-U6MHW9-F1
#
_cell.length_a   1.000
_cell.length_b   1.000
_cell.length_c   1.000
_cell.angle_alpha   90.00
_cell.angle_beta   90.00
_cell.angle_gamma   90.00
#
_symmetry.space_group_name_H-M   'P 1'
#
loop_
_entity.id
_entity.type
_entity.pdbx_description
1 polymer ?
#
loop_
_entity_poly.entity_id
_entity_poly.type
_entity_poly.pdbx_seq_one_letter_code
_entity_poly.pdbx_strand_id
1 'polypeptide(L)'
;MSGLPPSLRGLLQQFGGLVGPSNGGEAQDLPDTSEQVYISSLALLKMLKHGRAGVPMEVMGLMLGEFIDDYTVRVVDVFSMPQSGNSVSIEAVDYVYQTEMLEELKKTGRPEMVVGWYHSHPGFGCWFSGTDVNTQQSFEQLNQRAVGVVVDPIQSVKGKVVMDCFRLISPHFMMLG
;
A
#
# COMPACT_ATOMS: atom_id res chain seq x y z
N MET A 1 -41.56 5.68 57.69
CA MET A 1 -41.24 7.04 58.18
C MET A 1 -39.90 6.91 58.89
N SER A 2 -38.81 7.59 58.53
CA SER A 2 -38.66 8.99 58.12
C SER A 2 -37.46 9.13 57.17
N GLY A 3 -37.69 9.81 56.05
CA GLY A 3 -36.68 10.11 55.04
C GLY A 3 -35.62 11.10 55.53
N LEU A 4 -34.40 10.88 55.03
CA LEU A 4 -33.33 11.87 55.11
C LEU A 4 -33.74 13.16 54.36
N PRO A 5 -33.40 14.34 54.89
CA PRO A 5 -33.80 15.61 54.30
C PRO A 5 -33.18 15.83 52.90
N PRO A 6 -33.91 16.48 51.96
CA PRO A 6 -33.46 16.70 50.58
C PRO A 6 -32.13 17.48 50.43
N SER A 7 -31.75 18.26 51.44
CA SER A 7 -30.53 19.07 51.44
C SER A 7 -29.22 18.27 51.58
N LEU A 8 -29.29 17.02 52.05
CA LEU A 8 -28.12 16.14 52.19
C LEU A 8 -27.87 15.23 50.98
N ARG A 9 -28.87 15.09 50.08
CA ARG A 9 -28.69 14.40 48.79
C ARG A 9 -27.97 15.26 47.75
N GLY A 10 -28.16 16.58 47.80
CA GLY A 10 -27.51 17.52 46.87
C GLY A 10 -26.00 17.69 47.12
N LEU A 11 -25.53 17.53 48.36
CA LEU A 11 -24.12 17.77 48.70
C LEU A 11 -23.19 16.59 48.35
N LEU A 12 -23.73 15.36 48.31
CA LEU A 12 -22.99 14.17 47.83
C LEU A 12 -22.91 14.09 46.30
N GLN A 13 -23.81 14.80 45.59
CA GLN A 13 -23.76 14.90 44.14
C GLN A 13 -22.78 15.99 43.65
N GLN A 14 -22.35 16.91 44.53
CA GLN A 14 -21.42 17.99 44.21
C GLN A 14 -19.95 17.67 44.52
N PHE A 15 -19.65 16.55 45.19
CA PHE A 15 -18.28 16.07 45.47
C PHE A 15 -17.93 14.72 44.83
N GLY A 16 -18.81 14.15 44.00
CA GLY A 16 -18.55 12.91 43.23
C GLY A 16 -17.84 13.13 41.88
N GLY A 17 -17.36 14.35 41.62
CA GLY A 17 -16.64 14.70 40.40
C GLY A 17 -15.19 14.24 40.42
N LEU A 18 -14.93 12.93 40.41
CA LEU A 18 -13.65 12.32 40.02
C LEU A 18 -13.88 10.87 39.53
N VAL A 19 -14.72 10.69 38.52
CA VAL A 19 -14.57 9.55 37.60
C VAL A 19 -13.82 10.12 36.42
N GLY A 20 -12.48 9.96 36.45
CA GLY A 20 -11.62 10.28 35.31
C GLY A 20 -12.12 9.55 34.06
N PRO A 21 -11.76 10.03 32.86
CA PRO A 21 -12.16 9.37 31.64
C PRO A 21 -11.72 7.91 31.75
N SER A 22 -12.67 7.00 31.56
CA SER A 22 -12.35 5.62 31.22
C SER A 22 -11.47 5.71 29.98
N ASN A 23 -10.15 5.64 30.17
CA ASN A 23 -9.24 5.13 29.16
C ASN A 23 -9.71 3.71 28.90
N GLY A 24 -10.74 3.57 28.06
CA GLY A 24 -10.75 2.48 27.11
C GLY A 24 -9.44 2.68 26.37
N GLY A 25 -8.42 1.91 26.75
CA GLY A 25 -7.20 1.86 25.99
C GLY A 25 -7.63 1.44 24.60
N GLU A 26 -7.71 2.40 23.69
CA GLU A 26 -7.56 2.12 22.28
C GLU A 26 -6.34 1.21 22.25
N ALA A 27 -6.54 -0.05 21.84
CA ALA A 27 -5.43 -0.93 21.59
C ALA A 27 -4.48 -0.12 20.72
N GLN A 28 -3.28 0.15 21.23
CA GLN A 28 -2.26 0.75 20.39
C GLN A 28 -2.14 -0.22 19.22
N ASP A 29 -2.61 0.19 18.04
CA ASP A 29 -2.46 -0.55 16.80
C ASP A 29 -0.96 -0.61 16.53
N LEU A 30 -0.30 -1.56 17.18
CA LEU A 30 1.10 -1.84 16.95
C LEU A 30 1.20 -2.21 15.47
N PRO A 31 2.08 -1.54 14.70
CA PRO A 31 2.21 -1.86 13.29
C PRO A 31 2.63 -3.33 13.16
N ASP A 32 1.71 -4.13 12.63
CA ASP A 32 1.96 -5.54 12.39
C ASP A 32 2.92 -5.68 11.20
N THR A 33 3.96 -6.49 11.39
CA THR A 33 5.02 -6.73 10.40
C THR A 33 4.84 -8.06 9.66
N SER A 34 3.72 -8.77 9.91
CA SER A 34 3.44 -10.08 9.33
C SER A 34 2.72 -10.06 7.97
N GLU A 35 2.57 -8.88 7.36
CA GLU A 35 1.91 -8.76 6.06
C GLU A 35 2.70 -9.46 4.95
N GLN A 36 1.97 -10.19 4.12
CA GLN A 36 2.50 -11.02 3.04
C GLN A 36 1.90 -10.62 1.70
N VAL A 37 2.77 -10.52 0.69
CA VAL A 37 2.37 -10.25 -0.69
C VAL A 37 2.66 -11.48 -1.54
N TYR A 38 1.59 -12.12 -2.00
CA TYR A 38 1.67 -13.29 -2.88
C TYR A 38 1.65 -12.84 -4.34
N ILE A 39 2.76 -13.00 -5.05
CA ILE A 39 2.88 -12.65 -6.46
C ILE A 39 2.79 -13.90 -7.32
N SER A 40 1.84 -13.93 -8.26
CA SER A 40 1.68 -15.05 -9.19
C SER A 40 2.90 -15.18 -10.12
N SER A 41 3.15 -16.39 -10.61
CA SER A 41 4.23 -16.61 -11.61
C SER A 41 4.01 -15.81 -12.89
N LEU A 42 2.74 -15.58 -13.29
CA LEU A 42 2.40 -14.77 -14.46
C LEU A 42 2.80 -13.31 -14.25
N ALA A 43 2.44 -12.73 -13.10
CA ALA A 43 2.80 -11.37 -12.73
C ALA A 43 4.32 -11.18 -12.72
N LEU A 44 5.04 -12.07 -12.04
CA LEU A 44 6.50 -12.04 -11.96
C LEU A 44 7.16 -12.07 -13.34
N LEU A 45 6.74 -12.99 -14.22
CA LEU A 45 7.30 -13.12 -15.57
C LEU A 45 7.03 -11.87 -16.42
N LYS A 46 5.85 -11.27 -16.30
CA LYS A 46 5.51 -10.02 -16.98
C LYS A 46 6.35 -8.85 -16.48
N MET A 47 6.51 -8.70 -15.16
CA MET A 47 7.38 -7.67 -14.57
C MET A 47 8.82 -7.79 -15.07
N LEU A 48 9.40 -9.00 -15.04
CA LEU A 48 10.77 -9.24 -15.50
C LEU A 48 10.93 -8.98 -17.00
N LYS A 49 9.98 -9.45 -17.82
CA LYS A 49 9.99 -9.21 -19.27
C LYS A 49 9.92 -7.71 -19.57
N HIS A 50 9.03 -6.99 -18.88
CA HIS A 50 8.85 -5.56 -19.06
C HIS A 50 10.09 -4.77 -18.59
N GLY A 51 10.56 -5.01 -17.37
CA GLY A 51 11.77 -4.39 -16.82
C GLY A 51 12.98 -4.61 -17.71
N ARG A 52 13.15 -5.82 -18.26
CA ARG A 52 14.27 -6.12 -19.17
C ARG A 52 14.16 -5.39 -20.51
N ALA A 53 12.96 -5.19 -21.03
CA ALA A 53 12.73 -4.45 -22.27
C ALA A 53 12.93 -2.93 -22.11
N GLY A 54 12.77 -2.41 -20.88
CA GLY A 54 12.96 -1.00 -20.55
C GLY A 54 14.40 -0.54 -20.42
N VAL A 55 15.34 -1.45 -20.13
CA VAL A 55 16.76 -1.13 -19.90
C VAL A 55 17.33 -0.30 -21.07
N PRO A 56 18.01 0.84 -20.80
CA PRO A 56 18.50 1.32 -19.50
C PRO A 56 17.52 2.18 -18.68
N MET A 57 16.31 2.44 -19.19
CA MET A 57 15.33 3.27 -18.51
C MET A 57 14.55 2.49 -17.46
N GLU A 58 14.11 3.18 -16.41
CA GLU A 58 13.12 2.64 -15.50
C GLU A 58 11.76 2.52 -16.21
N VAL A 59 11.02 1.45 -15.92
CA VAL A 59 9.66 1.27 -16.41
C VAL A 59 8.73 0.99 -15.24
N MET A 60 7.44 1.27 -15.42
CA MET A 60 6.44 1.07 -14.38
C MET A 60 5.17 0.38 -14.89
N GLY A 61 4.40 -0.22 -13.99
CA GLY A 61 3.13 -0.83 -14.30
C GLY A 61 2.23 -0.99 -13.09
N LEU A 62 1.00 -1.42 -13.34
CA LEU A 62 0.00 -1.62 -12.29
C LEU A 62 -0.15 -3.11 -11.98
N MET A 63 -0.37 -3.39 -10.70
CA MET A 63 -0.59 -4.73 -10.17
C MET A 63 -2.07 -4.97 -9.92
N LEU A 64 -2.56 -6.09 -10.44
CA LEU A 64 -3.95 -6.51 -10.35
C LEU A 64 -4.11 -7.71 -9.44
N GLY A 65 -5.12 -7.67 -8.61
CA GLY A 65 -5.47 -8.78 -7.74
C GLY A 65 -6.51 -8.40 -6.71
N GLU A 66 -6.31 -8.87 -5.49
CA GLU A 66 -7.25 -8.65 -4.40
C GLU A 66 -6.56 -8.58 -3.02
N PHE A 67 -7.24 -7.93 -2.10
CA PHE A 67 -6.93 -7.93 -0.67
C PHE A 67 -7.73 -9.08 -0.03
N ILE A 68 -7.04 -10.11 0.46
CA ILE A 68 -7.70 -11.33 0.98
C ILE A 68 -8.20 -11.12 2.40
N ASP A 69 -7.34 -10.54 3.23
CA ASP A 69 -7.55 -10.15 4.62
C ASP A 69 -6.58 -8.99 4.94
N ASP A 70 -6.56 -8.53 6.19
CA ASP A 70 -5.75 -7.38 6.62
C ASP A 70 -4.22 -7.59 6.50
N TYR A 71 -3.77 -8.84 6.32
CA TYR A 71 -2.35 -9.21 6.28
C TYR A 71 -1.92 -9.81 4.95
N THR A 72 -2.83 -9.98 4.00
CA THR A 72 -2.54 -10.71 2.77
C THR A 72 -2.99 -9.94 1.55
N VAL A 73 -2.02 -9.61 0.69
CA VAL A 73 -2.28 -9.06 -0.65
C VAL A 73 -1.92 -10.12 -1.70
N ARG A 74 -2.84 -10.41 -2.61
CA ARG A 74 -2.60 -11.35 -3.70
C ARG A 74 -2.54 -10.61 -5.02
N VAL A 75 -1.37 -10.63 -5.67
CA VAL A 75 -1.15 -10.10 -7.03
C VAL A 75 -1.31 -11.24 -8.04
N VAL A 76 -2.40 -11.20 -8.80
CA VAL A 76 -2.78 -12.22 -9.78
C VAL A 76 -2.17 -11.92 -11.14
N ASP A 77 -2.18 -10.66 -11.57
CA ASP A 77 -1.66 -10.24 -12.87
C ASP A 77 -1.06 -8.83 -12.83
N VAL A 78 -0.36 -8.43 -13.88
CA VAL A 78 0.11 -7.05 -14.08
C VAL A 78 -0.06 -6.60 -15.52
N PHE A 79 -0.05 -5.29 -15.72
CA PHE A 79 0.15 -4.69 -17.03
C PHE A 79 1.11 -3.49 -16.96
N SER A 80 1.83 -3.26 -18.06
CA SER A 80 2.79 -2.17 -18.21
C SER A 80 2.05 -0.86 -18.52
N MET A 81 2.47 0.24 -17.90
CA MET A 81 2.02 1.56 -18.30
C MET A 81 2.92 2.10 -19.43
N PRO A 82 2.36 2.82 -20.42
CA PRO A 82 3.16 3.46 -21.45
C PRO A 82 4.11 4.48 -20.83
N GLN A 83 5.31 4.58 -21.38
CA GLN A 83 6.32 5.53 -20.90
C GLN A 83 5.95 6.94 -21.36
N SER A 84 5.53 7.80 -20.43
CA SER A 84 5.46 9.25 -20.62
C SER A 84 6.89 9.83 -20.53
N GLY A 85 7.27 10.68 -21.46
CA GLY A 85 8.67 11.00 -21.77
C GLY A 85 9.52 11.58 -20.61
N ASN A 86 10.76 11.10 -20.54
CA ASN A 86 11.96 11.77 -20.02
C ASN A 86 11.98 12.21 -18.55
N SER A 87 11.31 11.54 -17.63
CA SER A 87 11.74 11.41 -16.23
C SER A 87 10.68 10.65 -15.47
N VAL A 88 11.14 9.80 -14.56
CA VAL A 88 10.31 9.13 -13.56
C VAL A 88 9.65 10.23 -12.72
N SER A 89 8.47 10.68 -13.14
CA SER A 89 7.63 11.62 -12.42
C SER A 89 6.19 11.14 -12.51
N ILE A 90 5.42 11.47 -11.47
CA ILE A 90 4.07 10.99 -11.16
C ILE A 90 3.03 11.27 -12.27
N GLU A 91 3.41 12.02 -13.31
CA GLU A 91 2.63 12.23 -14.54
C GLU A 91 2.57 10.98 -15.45
N ALA A 92 3.23 9.88 -15.09
CA ALA A 92 3.29 8.66 -15.90
C ALA A 92 2.10 7.71 -15.76
N VAL A 93 1.19 7.91 -14.78
CA VAL A 93 -0.06 7.14 -14.74
C VAL A 93 -1.11 7.86 -15.58
N ASP A 94 -1.16 7.49 -16.86
CA ASP A 94 -2.24 7.90 -17.75
C ASP A 94 -3.56 7.23 -17.29
N TYR A 95 -4.40 8.02 -16.60
CA TYR A 95 -5.70 7.58 -16.10
C TYR A 95 -6.63 7.08 -17.21
N VAL A 96 -6.52 7.62 -18.44
CA VAL A 96 -7.31 7.18 -19.59
C VAL A 96 -6.88 5.78 -19.97
N TYR A 97 -5.57 5.58 -20.15
CA TYR A 97 -5.01 4.27 -20.46
C TYR A 97 -5.35 3.23 -19.39
N GLN A 98 -5.20 3.58 -18.10
CA GLN A 98 -5.56 2.69 -17.00
C GLN A 98 -7.03 2.28 -17.07
N THR A 99 -7.93 3.24 -17.29
CA THR A 99 -9.38 2.97 -17.31
C THR A 99 -9.75 2.07 -18.48
N GLU A 100 -9.27 2.40 -19.69
CA GLU A 100 -9.51 1.59 -20.90
C GLU A 100 -8.95 0.17 -20.73
N MET A 101 -7.73 0.02 -20.21
CA MET A 101 -7.12 -1.29 -19.98
C MET A 101 -7.93 -2.14 -18.99
N LEU A 102 -8.39 -1.54 -17.88
CA LEU A 102 -9.22 -2.24 -16.90
C LEU A 102 -10.57 -2.66 -17.49
N GLU A 103 -11.17 -1.85 -18.35
CA GLU A 103 -12.40 -2.22 -19.07
C GLU A 103 -12.18 -3.37 -20.05
N GLU A 104 -11.10 -3.37 -20.81
CA GLU A 104 -10.75 -4.47 -21.71
C GLU A 104 -10.46 -5.77 -20.96
N LEU A 105 -9.73 -5.71 -19.84
CA LEU A 105 -9.47 -6.88 -19.00
C LEU A 105 -10.76 -7.48 -18.45
N LYS A 106 -11.71 -6.64 -17.98
CA LYS A 106 -13.02 -7.08 -17.53
C LYS A 106 -13.79 -7.85 -18.61
N LYS A 107 -13.75 -7.39 -19.87
CA LYS A 107 -14.40 -8.09 -21.00
C LYS A 107 -13.82 -9.48 -21.25
N THR A 108 -12.56 -9.71 -20.87
CA THR A 108 -11.89 -11.02 -20.98
C THR A 108 -12.04 -11.91 -19.76
N GLY A 109 -12.88 -11.53 -18.78
CA GLY A 109 -13.10 -12.30 -17.56
C GLY A 109 -12.01 -12.10 -16.50
N ARG A 110 -11.30 -10.96 -16.52
CA ARG A 110 -10.31 -10.55 -15.52
C ARG A 110 -10.79 -9.30 -14.77
N PRO A 111 -11.67 -9.46 -13.76
CA PRO A 111 -12.30 -8.34 -13.06
C PRO A 111 -11.47 -7.81 -11.88
N GLU A 112 -10.22 -8.23 -11.73
CA GLU A 112 -9.35 -7.87 -10.61
C GLU A 112 -9.13 -6.36 -10.52
N MET A 113 -8.98 -5.87 -9.28
CA MET A 113 -8.74 -4.46 -9.02
C MET A 113 -7.25 -4.15 -8.90
N VAL A 114 -6.89 -2.87 -8.97
CA VAL A 114 -5.52 -2.42 -8.71
C VAL A 114 -5.23 -2.56 -7.23
N VAL A 115 -4.19 -3.32 -6.89
CA VAL A 115 -3.70 -3.53 -5.51
C VAL A 115 -2.37 -2.83 -5.23
N GLY A 116 -1.77 -2.23 -6.25
CA GLY A 116 -0.49 -1.58 -6.15
C GLY A 116 0.16 -1.32 -7.51
N TRP A 117 1.44 -1.02 -7.47
CA TRP A 117 2.24 -0.72 -8.65
C TRP A 117 3.63 -1.37 -8.54
N TYR A 118 4.30 -1.51 -9.68
CA TYR A 118 5.68 -1.95 -9.71
C TYR A 118 6.50 -1.05 -10.63
N HIS A 119 7.79 -0.96 -10.35
CA HIS A 119 8.75 -0.36 -11.27
C HIS A 119 10.08 -1.10 -11.26
N SER A 120 10.93 -0.78 -12.23
CA SER A 120 12.26 -1.38 -12.35
C SER A 120 13.37 -0.43 -11.94
N HIS A 121 14.36 -0.93 -11.20
CA HIS A 121 15.63 -0.25 -10.94
C HIS A 121 16.78 -1.03 -11.62
N PRO A 122 17.19 -0.67 -12.86
CA PRO A 122 18.19 -1.44 -13.59
C PRO A 122 19.60 -1.29 -12.99
N GLY A 123 20.04 -2.26 -12.20
CA GLY A 123 21.41 -2.33 -11.67
C GLY A 123 21.66 -1.55 -10.38
N PHE A 124 20.61 -1.02 -9.73
CA PHE A 124 20.73 -0.27 -8.47
C PHE A 124 20.31 -1.06 -7.23
N GLY A 125 19.69 -2.24 -7.39
CA GLY A 125 19.02 -2.96 -6.32
C GLY A 125 17.62 -2.43 -6.05
N CYS A 126 16.99 -2.86 -4.95
CA CYS A 126 15.60 -2.55 -4.64
C CYS A 126 15.50 -1.57 -3.45
N TRP A 127 15.04 -0.36 -3.72
CA TRP A 127 14.80 0.69 -2.73
C TRP A 127 13.83 1.73 -3.30
N PHE A 128 13.29 2.62 -2.47
CA PHE A 128 12.49 3.76 -2.94
C PHE A 128 13.30 5.05 -2.94
N SER A 129 13.36 5.70 -4.10
CA SER A 129 13.80 7.08 -4.23
C SER A 129 12.78 8.06 -3.64
N GLY A 130 13.15 9.33 -3.50
CA GLY A 130 12.20 10.36 -3.07
C GLY A 130 10.99 10.48 -4.02
N THR A 131 11.18 10.24 -5.31
CA THR A 131 10.07 10.20 -6.27
C THR A 131 9.20 8.96 -6.09
N ASP A 132 9.79 7.81 -5.78
CA ASP A 132 9.05 6.58 -5.52
C ASP A 132 8.19 6.71 -4.26
N VAL A 133 8.74 7.35 -3.21
CA VAL A 133 7.99 7.66 -1.98
C VAL A 133 6.78 8.55 -2.29
N ASN A 134 6.94 9.61 -3.08
CA ASN A 134 5.82 10.49 -3.45
C ASN A 134 4.76 9.77 -4.31
N THR A 135 5.20 8.89 -5.21
CA THR A 135 4.32 8.04 -6.01
C THR A 135 3.54 7.08 -5.12
N GLN A 136 4.24 6.37 -4.24
CA GLN A 136 3.64 5.45 -3.28
C GLN A 136 2.64 6.15 -2.36
N GLN A 137 2.95 7.35 -1.87
CA GLN A 137 2.02 8.13 -1.05
C GLN A 137 0.72 8.44 -1.80
N SER A 138 0.80 8.68 -3.10
CA SER A 138 -0.37 8.93 -3.94
C SER A 138 -1.23 7.67 -4.12
N PHE A 139 -0.60 6.50 -4.30
CA PHE A 139 -1.31 5.21 -4.31
C PHE A 139 -1.94 4.87 -2.95
N GLU A 140 -1.25 5.17 -1.84
CA GLU A 140 -1.76 4.95 -0.48
C GLU A 140 -2.94 5.85 -0.12
N GLN A 141 -3.05 7.04 -0.74
CA GLN A 141 -4.24 7.89 -0.61
C GLN A 141 -5.48 7.27 -1.27
N LEU A 142 -5.30 6.54 -2.38
CA LEU A 142 -6.38 5.83 -3.05
C LEU A 142 -6.76 4.54 -2.33
N ASN A 143 -5.75 3.81 -1.84
CA ASN A 143 -5.92 2.64 -1.02
C ASN A 143 -4.75 2.51 -0.05
N GLN A 144 -5.01 2.60 1.26
CA GLN A 144 -3.98 2.57 2.31
C GLN A 144 -3.13 1.29 2.29
N ARG A 145 -3.62 0.22 1.68
CA ARG A 145 -2.91 -1.05 1.55
C ARG A 145 -2.23 -1.25 0.20
N ALA A 146 -2.19 -0.22 -0.65
CA ALA A 146 -1.47 -0.28 -1.91
C ALA A 146 0.01 -0.60 -1.67
N VAL A 147 0.52 -1.58 -2.40
CA VAL A 147 1.92 -2.03 -2.29
C VAL A 147 2.74 -1.55 -3.49
N GLY A 148 4.00 -1.20 -3.25
CA GLY A 148 4.94 -0.87 -4.31
C GLY A 148 6.06 -1.92 -4.41
N VAL A 149 6.26 -2.48 -5.60
CA VAL A 149 7.25 -3.53 -5.86
C VAL A 149 8.37 -3.00 -6.74
N VAL A 150 9.62 -3.21 -6.32
CA VAL A 150 10.81 -2.84 -7.11
C VAL A 150 11.46 -4.11 -7.63
N VAL A 151 11.71 -4.17 -8.93
CA VAL A 151 12.42 -5.28 -9.57
C VAL A 151 13.72 -4.79 -10.18
N ASP A 152 14.85 -5.48 -9.93
CA ASP A 152 16.09 -5.21 -10.65
C ASP A 152 16.27 -6.24 -11.78
N PRO A 153 15.97 -5.89 -13.05
CA PRO A 153 16.06 -6.82 -14.18
C PRO A 153 17.50 -7.07 -14.66
N ILE A 154 18.49 -6.35 -14.14
CA ILE A 154 19.91 -6.54 -14.47
C ILE A 154 20.53 -7.55 -13.49
N GLN A 155 20.27 -7.38 -12.18
CA GLN A 155 20.76 -8.29 -11.16
C GLN A 155 19.95 -9.58 -11.05
N SER A 156 18.72 -9.60 -11.57
CA SER A 156 17.92 -10.81 -11.72
C SER A 156 18.48 -11.70 -12.83
N VAL A 157 19.21 -12.74 -12.46
CA VAL A 157 19.84 -13.71 -13.37
C VAL A 157 19.27 -15.11 -13.15
N LYS A 158 19.67 -16.08 -13.97
CA LYS A 158 19.21 -17.48 -13.80
C LYS A 158 19.48 -17.95 -12.37
N GLY A 159 18.41 -18.35 -11.67
CA GLY A 159 18.47 -18.86 -10.30
C GLY A 159 18.33 -17.81 -9.19
N LYS A 160 18.22 -16.51 -9.54
CA LYS A 160 18.01 -15.44 -8.55
C LYS A 160 17.17 -14.32 -9.14
N VAL A 161 16.03 -14.02 -8.52
CA VAL A 161 15.26 -12.80 -8.78
C VAL A 161 15.59 -11.80 -7.68
N VAL A 162 15.92 -10.57 -8.08
CA VAL A 162 16.13 -9.44 -7.17
C VAL A 162 14.87 -8.57 -7.24
N MET A 163 14.07 -8.66 -6.20
CA MET A 163 12.79 -7.97 -6.06
C MET A 163 12.48 -7.79 -4.59
N ASP A 164 12.00 -6.61 -4.21
CA ASP A 164 11.46 -6.34 -2.88
C ASP A 164 10.13 -5.60 -3.00
N CYS A 165 9.34 -5.69 -1.93
CA CYS A 165 8.03 -5.05 -1.81
C CYS A 165 8.04 -4.10 -0.62
N PHE A 166 7.47 -2.92 -0.78
CA PHE A 166 7.52 -1.85 0.19
C PHE A 166 6.14 -1.22 0.38
N ARG A 167 5.96 -0.63 1.57
CA ARG A 167 4.88 0.30 1.92
C ARG A 167 5.46 1.38 2.82
N LEU A 168 4.87 2.57 2.82
CA LEU A 168 5.35 3.65 3.69
C LEU A 168 4.88 3.43 5.13
N ILE A 169 5.71 3.87 6.06
CA ILE A 169 5.34 3.98 7.47
C ILE A 169 4.67 5.34 7.66
N SER A 170 3.48 5.36 8.25
CA SER A 170 2.81 6.63 8.56
C SER A 170 3.69 7.47 9.49
N PRO A 171 3.92 8.76 9.20
CA PRO A 171 4.66 9.65 10.09
C PRO A 171 4.07 9.74 11.50
N HIS A 172 2.77 9.49 11.65
CA HIS A 172 2.12 9.45 12.96
C HIS A 172 2.67 8.34 13.85
N PHE A 173 2.95 7.16 13.29
CA PHE A 173 3.57 6.06 14.03
C PHE A 173 5.01 6.37 14.43
N MET A 174 5.75 7.13 13.62
CA MET A 174 7.13 7.54 13.97
C MET A 174 7.18 8.57 15.11
N MET A 175 6.14 9.40 15.27
CA MET A 175 6.06 10.39 16.35
C MET A 175 5.59 9.80 17.69
N LEU A 176 5.03 8.59 17.68
CA LEU A 176 4.57 7.86 18.87
C LEU A 176 5.65 6.92 19.44
N GLY A 177 6.84 6.88 18.83
CA GLY A 177 8.01 6.10 19.27
C GLY A 177 8.96 6.87 20.17
#